data_AF-A0A534ZN78-F1
#
_entry.id   AF-A0A534ZN78-F1
#
_cell.length_a   1.000
_cell.length_b   1.000
_cell.length_c   1.000
_cell.angle_alpha   90.00
_cell.angle_beta   90.00
_cell.angle_gamma   90.00
#
_symmetry.space_group_name_H-M   'P 1'
#
loop_
_entity.id
_entity.type
_entity.pdbx_description
1 polymer ?
#
loop_
_entity_poly.entity_id
_entity_poly.type
_entity_poly.pdbx_seq_one_letter_code
_entity_poly.pdbx_strand_id
1 'polypeptide(L)'
;MKWVTRARIRVNRTATAWLIRRFVDPAAVLLFVEADEVAAVQAREGATGFDAPGATYPHRDAEGRCSFEALVDEHCPGDVALQELACIVHGADFGDEARWVPESEGLRAISHGFPLVARDDHEILQRAAFLYDALYASLKARHGAVG
;
A
#
# COMPACT_ATOMS: atom_id res chain seq x y z
N MET A 1 3.06 -11.42 12.15
CA MET A 1 2.68 -10.26 12.99
C MET A 1 1.29 -9.77 12.59
N LYS A 2 0.58 -9.02 13.45
CA LYS A 2 -0.71 -8.40 13.10
C LYS A 2 -0.48 -7.00 12.56
N TRP A 3 -1.22 -6.62 11.52
CA TRP A 3 -1.22 -5.31 10.92
C TRP A 3 -2.65 -4.80 10.83
N VAL A 4 -2.89 -3.50 10.99
CA VAL A 4 -4.24 -2.95 11.00
C VAL A 4 -4.35 -1.69 10.13
N THR A 5 -5.43 -1.60 9.37
CA THR A 5 -5.79 -0.38 8.63
C THR A 5 -7.31 -0.23 8.55
N ARG A 6 -7.75 0.91 7.99
CA ARG A 6 -9.17 1.15 7.76
C ARG A 6 -9.71 0.27 6.63
N ALA A 7 -10.89 -0.29 6.83
CA ALA A 7 -11.66 -1.05 5.85
C ALA A 7 -11.98 -0.28 4.56
N ARG A 8 -12.48 -0.99 3.55
CA ARG A 8 -12.71 -0.49 2.18
C ARG A 8 -11.40 0.02 1.57
N ILE A 9 -10.41 -0.86 1.55
CA ILE A 9 -9.06 -0.57 1.10
C ILE A 9 -9.01 -0.20 -0.38
N ARG A 10 -8.17 0.78 -0.68
CA ARG A 10 -7.87 1.31 -2.02
C ARG A 10 -6.44 1.78 -2.02
N VAL A 11 -5.85 1.90 -3.21
CA VAL A 11 -4.57 2.59 -3.48
C VAL A 11 -3.53 2.30 -2.40
N ASN A 12 -3.18 3.27 -1.53
CA ASN A 12 -2.11 3.11 -0.54
C ASN A 12 -2.36 1.96 0.43
N ARG A 13 -3.60 1.72 0.88
CA ARG A 13 -3.91 0.61 1.80
C ARG A 13 -3.72 -0.75 1.16
N THR A 14 -4.20 -0.89 -0.08
CA THR A 14 -4.08 -2.15 -0.81
C THR A 14 -2.62 -2.42 -1.17
N ALA A 15 -1.91 -1.41 -1.66
CA ALA A 15 -0.49 -1.49 -1.97
C ALA A 15 0.34 -1.86 -0.74
N THR A 16 0.09 -1.18 0.39
CA THR A 16 0.80 -1.42 1.65
C THR A 16 0.55 -2.82 2.19
N ALA A 17 -0.71 -3.29 2.18
CA ALA A 17 -1.03 -4.65 2.61
C ALA A 17 -0.38 -5.72 1.71
N TRP A 18 -0.29 -5.47 0.40
CA TRP A 18 0.46 -6.34 -0.53
C TRP A 18 1.96 -6.32 -0.23
N LEU A 19 2.56 -5.15 -0.06
CA LEU A 19 3.99 -4.99 0.26
C LEU A 19 4.35 -5.73 1.55
N ILE A 20 3.55 -5.56 2.60
CA ILE A 20 3.74 -6.24 3.88
C ILE A 20 3.79 -7.75 3.65
N ARG A 21 2.79 -8.34 2.99
CA ARG A 21 2.74 -9.78 2.75
C ARG A 21 3.85 -10.27 1.82
N ARG A 22 4.34 -9.44 0.91
CA ARG A 22 5.26 -9.88 -0.13
C ARG A 22 6.73 -9.75 0.26
N PHE A 23 7.07 -8.74 1.07
CA PHE A 23 8.45 -8.36 1.36
C PHE A 23 8.78 -8.20 2.85
N VAL A 24 7.79 -7.95 3.72
CA VAL A 24 8.02 -7.68 5.15
C VAL A 24 7.73 -8.93 6.01
N ASP A 25 6.52 -9.48 5.88
CA ASP A 25 6.04 -10.62 6.66
C ASP A 25 5.00 -11.43 5.85
N PRO A 26 5.41 -12.53 5.20
CA PRO A 26 4.50 -13.42 4.46
C PRO A 26 3.39 -14.06 5.29
N ALA A 27 3.56 -14.12 6.62
CA ALA A 27 2.55 -14.65 7.55
C ALA A 27 1.72 -13.54 8.20
N ALA A 28 1.77 -12.30 7.68
CA ALA A 28 1.05 -11.16 8.24
C ALA A 28 -0.47 -11.38 8.25
N VAL A 29 -1.06 -11.15 9.42
CA VAL A 29 -2.52 -11.10 9.62
C VAL A 29 -2.96 -9.65 9.50
N LEU A 30 -3.77 -9.35 8.48
CA LEU A 30 -4.27 -8.01 8.20
C LEU A 30 -5.66 -7.86 8.82
N LEU A 31 -5.83 -6.83 9.63
CA LEU A 31 -7.10 -6.44 10.25
C LEU A 31 -7.63 -5.20 9.53
N PHE A 32 -8.91 -5.24 9.17
CA PHE A 32 -9.61 -4.12 8.53
C PHE A 32 -10.73 -3.66 9.46
N VAL A 33 -10.61 -2.43 9.96
CA VAL A 33 -11.50 -1.86 11.00
C VAL A 33 -12.07 -0.52 10.54
N GLU A 34 -12.98 0.09 11.31
CA GLU A 34 -13.44 1.43 10.98
C GLU A 34 -12.34 2.48 11.17
N ALA A 35 -12.51 3.64 10.53
CA ALA A 35 -11.48 4.67 10.38
C ALA A 35 -10.88 5.14 11.71
N ASP A 36 -11.75 5.30 12.70
CA ASP A 36 -11.49 5.79 14.04
C ASP A 36 -10.99 4.70 15.00
N GLU A 37 -11.02 3.43 14.58
CA GLU A 37 -10.62 2.29 15.42
C GLU A 37 -9.16 1.88 15.23
N VAL A 38 -8.50 2.29 14.14
CA VAL A 38 -7.16 1.80 13.77
C VAL A 38 -6.15 1.96 14.91
N ALA A 39 -6.05 3.15 15.51
CA ALA A 39 -5.11 3.42 16.60
C ALA A 39 -5.45 2.62 17.88
N ALA A 40 -6.74 2.46 18.19
CA ALA A 40 -7.19 1.69 19.35
C ALA A 40 -6.90 0.19 19.18
N VAL A 41 -7.17 -0.36 18.00
CA VAL A 41 -6.89 -1.77 17.67
C VAL A 41 -5.39 -2.03 17.60
N GLN A 42 -4.59 -1.09 17.07
CA GLN A 42 -3.13 -1.17 17.08
C GLN A 42 -2.62 -1.42 18.51
N ALA A 43 -3.04 -0.59 19.46
CA ALA A 43 -2.63 -0.70 20.86
C ALA A 43 -3.18 -1.98 21.52
N ARG A 44 -4.46 -2.31 21.33
CA ARG A 44 -5.10 -3.47 21.95
C ARG A 44 -4.54 -4.80 21.48
N GLU A 45 -4.27 -4.93 20.18
CA GLU A 45 -3.86 -6.19 19.56
C GLU A 45 -2.33 -6.37 19.47
N GLY A 46 -1.56 -5.34 19.86
CA GLY A 46 -0.12 -5.27 19.58
C GLY A 46 0.16 -5.35 18.07
N ALA A 47 -0.73 -4.77 17.27
CA ALA A 47 -0.61 -4.75 15.82
C ALA A 47 0.20 -3.52 15.37
N THR A 48 0.66 -3.53 14.12
CA THR A 48 1.26 -2.35 13.47
C THR A 48 0.23 -1.69 12.56
N GLY A 49 -0.15 -0.46 12.87
CA GLY A 49 -1.15 0.28 12.11
C GLY A 49 -0.55 1.00 10.90
N PHE A 50 -1.32 1.09 9.81
CA PHE A 50 -0.95 1.90 8.65
C PHE A 50 -2.14 2.63 7.99
N ASP A 51 -1.85 3.70 7.24
CA ASP A 51 -2.80 4.55 6.49
C ASP A 51 -3.97 5.09 7.33
N ALA A 52 -3.70 5.50 8.57
CA ALA A 52 -4.71 6.13 9.42
C ALA A 52 -4.09 7.15 10.39
N PRO A 53 -4.87 8.11 10.90
CA PRO A 53 -4.43 8.98 11.98
C PRO A 53 -4.04 8.16 13.23
N GLY A 54 -2.89 8.47 13.83
CA GLY A 54 -2.39 7.77 15.03
C GLY A 54 -1.85 6.36 14.78
N ALA A 55 -1.82 5.90 13.53
CA ALA A 55 -1.15 4.67 13.15
C ALA A 55 0.39 4.81 13.20
N THR A 56 1.10 3.68 13.33
CA THR A 56 2.57 3.64 13.30
C THR A 56 3.09 4.21 11.97
N TYR A 57 2.46 3.83 10.86
CA TYR A 57 2.70 4.42 9.54
C TYR A 57 1.47 5.25 9.14
N PRO A 58 1.42 6.55 9.44
CA PRO A 58 0.24 7.37 9.12
C PRO A 58 -0.01 7.46 7.61
N HIS A 59 -1.19 7.98 7.22
CA HIS A 59 -1.51 8.28 5.82
C HIS A 59 -0.47 9.20 5.18
N ARG A 60 0.02 10.18 5.96
CA ARG A 60 1.17 11.01 5.61
C ARG A 60 2.05 11.20 6.85
N ASP A 61 3.33 10.90 6.74
CA ASP A 61 4.31 11.13 7.80
C ASP A 61 4.88 12.58 7.79
N ALA A 62 5.82 12.86 8.70
CA ALA A 62 6.41 14.20 8.84
C ALA A 62 7.25 14.61 7.61
N GLU A 63 7.75 13.62 6.88
CA GLU A 63 8.54 13.78 5.64
C GLU A 63 7.64 13.85 4.39
N GLY A 64 6.32 13.72 4.56
CA GLY A 64 5.33 13.80 3.49
C GLY A 64 5.07 12.49 2.76
N ARG A 65 5.64 11.37 3.22
CA ARG A 65 5.51 10.04 2.63
C ARG A 65 4.19 9.36 3.02
N CYS A 66 3.63 8.57 2.12
CA CYS A 66 2.59 7.61 2.44
C CYS A 66 3.14 6.38 3.16
N SER A 67 2.26 5.57 3.76
CA SER A 67 2.66 4.35 4.45
C SER A 67 3.43 3.36 3.57
N PHE A 68 3.10 3.27 2.28
CA PHE A 68 3.83 2.42 1.33
C PHE A 68 5.28 2.89 1.15
N GLU A 69 5.48 4.19 0.91
CA GLU A 69 6.82 4.80 0.78
C GLU A 69 7.64 4.57 2.05
N ALA A 70 7.07 4.83 3.22
CA ALA A 70 7.77 4.65 4.50
C ALA A 70 8.25 3.20 4.69
N LEU A 71 7.43 2.20 4.35
CA LEU A 71 7.79 0.78 4.45
C LEU A 71 8.79 0.34 3.38
N VAL A 72 8.72 0.89 2.16
CA VAL A 72 9.73 0.62 1.12
C VAL A 72 11.08 1.15 1.56
N ASP A 73 11.14 2.38 2.07
CA ASP A 73 12.39 2.98 2.55
C ASP A 73 12.99 2.19 3.73
N GLU A 74 12.16 1.69 4.64
CA GLU A 74 12.62 0.94 5.82
C GLU A 74 13.07 -0.48 5.49
N HIS A 75 12.30 -1.22 4.67
CA HIS A 75 12.50 -2.66 4.48
C HIS A 75 13.11 -3.03 3.12
N CYS A 76 13.02 -2.16 2.12
CA CYS A 76 13.46 -2.42 0.76
C CYS A 76 14.23 -1.24 0.11
N PRO A 77 15.14 -0.53 0.83
CA PRO A 77 15.73 0.73 0.36
C PRO A 77 16.54 0.62 -0.95
N GLY A 78 16.96 -0.57 -1.35
CA GLY A 78 17.72 -0.82 -2.59
C GLY A 78 16.88 -1.28 -3.78
N ASP A 79 15.57 -1.50 -3.63
CA ASP A 79 14.74 -1.97 -4.73
C ASP A 79 14.16 -0.80 -5.53
N VAL A 80 14.86 -0.45 -6.62
CA VAL A 80 14.49 0.64 -7.53
C VAL A 80 13.09 0.50 -8.13
N ALA A 81 12.59 -0.71 -8.31
CA ALA A 81 11.24 -0.92 -8.83
C ALA A 81 10.18 -0.69 -7.75
N LEU A 82 10.45 -1.04 -6.49
CA LEU A 82 9.57 -0.67 -5.38
C LEU A 82 9.57 0.84 -5.14
N GLN A 83 10.73 1.51 -5.28
CA GLN A 83 10.80 2.97 -5.19
C GLN A 83 9.95 3.64 -6.27
N GLU A 84 10.01 3.15 -7.51
CA GLU A 84 9.17 3.68 -8.58
C GLU A 84 7.69 3.34 -8.39
N LEU A 85 7.36 2.15 -7.91
CA LEU A 85 6.00 1.80 -7.52
C LEU A 85 5.49 2.71 -6.40
N ALA A 86 6.36 3.12 -5.48
CA ALA A 86 6.01 4.05 -4.41
C ALA A 86 5.59 5.41 -4.96
N CYS A 87 6.29 5.93 -5.99
CA CYS A 87 5.88 7.14 -6.71
C CYS A 87 4.49 7.00 -7.35
N ILE A 88 4.20 5.85 -7.98
CA ILE A 88 2.89 5.56 -8.59
C ILE A 88 1.79 5.52 -7.53
N VAL A 89 2.04 4.83 -6.41
CA VAL A 89 1.08 4.72 -5.29
C VAL A 89 0.82 6.10 -4.68
N HIS A 90 1.87 6.88 -4.43
CA HIS A 90 1.76 8.24 -3.91
C HIS A 90 0.93 9.12 -4.84
N GLY A 91 1.24 9.14 -6.14
CA GLY A 91 0.51 9.91 -7.13
C GLY A 91 -0.97 9.49 -7.25
N ALA A 92 -1.27 8.20 -7.06
CA ALA A 92 -2.64 7.70 -7.10
C ALA A 92 -3.44 8.07 -5.84
N ASP A 93 -2.78 8.23 -4.69
CA ASP A 93 -3.41 8.48 -3.38
C ASP A 93 -3.53 9.98 -3.08
N PHE A 94 -2.59 10.80 -3.56
CA PHE A 94 -2.50 12.25 -3.35
C PHE A 94 -2.59 13.06 -4.66
N GLY A 95 -3.56 12.72 -5.53
CA GLY A 95 -3.65 13.11 -6.94
C GLY A 95 -3.50 14.59 -7.39
N ASP A 96 -3.16 15.51 -6.50
CA ASP A 96 -2.84 16.91 -6.80
C ASP A 96 -1.33 17.25 -6.63
N GLU A 97 -0.47 16.26 -6.39
CA GLU A 97 0.96 16.47 -6.13
C GLU A 97 1.88 16.30 -7.35
N ALA A 98 3.02 17.01 -7.33
CA ALA A 98 3.97 17.13 -8.45
C ALA A 98 4.63 15.80 -8.91
N ARG A 99 4.46 14.70 -8.17
CA ARG A 99 5.03 13.37 -8.48
C ARG A 99 4.12 12.49 -9.36
N TRP A 100 3.10 13.09 -9.97
CA TRP A 100 2.12 12.38 -10.79
C TRP A 100 2.73 11.79 -12.07
N VAL A 101 2.59 10.47 -12.24
CA VAL A 101 2.94 9.72 -13.46
C VAL A 101 1.69 9.05 -14.05
N PRO A 102 1.63 8.80 -15.38
CA PRO A 102 0.42 8.27 -16.03
C PRO A 102 -0.14 6.98 -15.39
N GLU A 103 0.73 6.10 -14.90
CA GLU A 103 0.37 4.87 -14.22
C GLU A 103 -0.46 5.12 -12.95
N SER A 104 -0.30 6.30 -12.31
CA SER A 104 -1.02 6.69 -11.10
C SER A 104 -2.52 6.79 -11.35
N GLU A 105 -2.95 7.38 -12.46
CA GLU A 105 -4.37 7.48 -12.82
C GLU A 105 -4.97 6.10 -13.11
N GLY A 106 -4.23 5.26 -13.82
CA GLY A 106 -4.65 3.88 -14.08
C GLY A 106 -4.84 3.10 -12.78
N LEU A 107 -3.85 3.17 -11.88
CA LEU A 107 -3.93 2.52 -10.57
C LEU A 107 -5.07 3.09 -9.73
N ARG A 108 -5.29 4.41 -9.74
CA ARG A 108 -6.38 5.08 -9.04
C ARG A 108 -7.73 4.59 -9.54
N ALA A 109 -7.96 4.61 -10.85
CA ALA A 109 -9.21 4.19 -11.46
C ALA A 109 -9.53 2.71 -11.14
N ILE A 110 -8.55 1.82 -11.29
CA ILE A 110 -8.69 0.40 -10.96
C ILE A 110 -8.98 0.20 -9.47
N SER A 111 -8.20 0.86 -8.59
CA SER A 111 -8.32 0.71 -7.14
C SER A 111 -9.65 1.22 -6.58
N HIS A 112 -10.22 2.26 -7.18
CA HIS A 112 -11.56 2.74 -6.82
C HIS A 112 -12.66 1.76 -7.20
N GLY A 113 -12.40 0.87 -8.18
CA GLY A 113 -13.29 -0.20 -8.56
C GLY A 113 -13.29 -1.40 -7.62
N PHE A 114 -12.24 -1.63 -6.83
CA PHE A 114 -12.13 -2.84 -5.99
C PHE A 114 -13.35 -3.08 -5.07
N PRO A 115 -13.82 -2.08 -4.30
CA PRO A 115 -14.96 -2.29 -3.39
C PRO A 115 -16.30 -2.50 -4.12
N LEU A 116 -16.34 -2.28 -5.44
CA LEU A 116 -17.55 -2.49 -6.26
C LEU A 116 -17.66 -3.93 -6.78
N VAL A 117 -16.56 -4.70 -6.76
CA VAL A 117 -16.47 -6.03 -7.40
C VAL A 117 -15.97 -7.15 -6.49
N ALA A 118 -15.76 -6.85 -5.21
CA ALA A 118 -15.30 -7.80 -4.18
C ALA A 118 -16.20 -7.67 -2.94
N ARG A 119 -16.33 -8.77 -2.19
CA ARG A 119 -17.23 -8.84 -1.03
C ARG A 119 -16.68 -8.14 0.21
N ASP A 120 -15.35 -8.19 0.40
CA ASP A 120 -14.65 -7.72 1.58
C ASP A 120 -13.18 -7.36 1.25
N ASP A 121 -12.49 -6.73 2.21
CA ASP A 121 -11.11 -6.27 2.03
C ASP A 121 -10.09 -7.41 1.88
N HIS A 122 -10.38 -8.60 2.41
CA HIS A 122 -9.52 -9.76 2.23
C HIS A 122 -9.56 -10.26 0.78
N GLU A 123 -10.74 -10.30 0.18
CA GLU A 123 -10.90 -10.61 -1.23
C GLU A 123 -10.30 -9.52 -2.13
N ILE A 124 -10.46 -8.23 -1.78
CA ILE A 124 -9.77 -7.13 -2.49
C ILE A 124 -8.26 -7.38 -2.47
N LEU A 125 -7.66 -7.64 -1.31
CA LEU A 125 -6.23 -7.88 -1.18
C LEU A 125 -5.77 -9.09 -2.00
N GLN A 126 -6.53 -10.19 -1.97
CA GLN A 126 -6.21 -11.39 -2.74
C GLN A 126 -6.23 -11.12 -4.25
N ARG A 127 -7.27 -10.43 -4.75
CA ARG A 127 -7.42 -10.13 -6.18
C ARG A 127 -6.43 -9.08 -6.66
N ALA A 128 -6.19 -8.05 -5.85
CA ALA A 128 -5.25 -6.98 -6.17
C ALA A 128 -3.78 -7.44 -6.13
N ALA A 129 -3.46 -8.53 -5.43
CA ALA A 129 -2.09 -9.05 -5.39
C ALA A 129 -1.52 -9.28 -6.79
N PHE A 130 -2.29 -9.86 -7.71
CA PHE A 130 -1.85 -10.06 -9.10
C PHE A 130 -1.54 -8.74 -9.82
N LEU A 131 -2.34 -7.69 -9.58
CA LEU A 131 -2.10 -6.36 -10.15
C LEU A 131 -0.77 -5.80 -9.67
N TYR A 132 -0.52 -5.80 -8.36
CA TYR A 132 0.72 -5.27 -7.80
C TYR A 132 1.93 -6.14 -8.16
N ASP A 133 1.79 -7.46 -8.20
CA ASP A 133 2.83 -8.37 -8.71
C ASP A 133 3.17 -8.06 -10.17
N ALA A 134 2.17 -7.82 -11.02
CA ALA A 134 2.37 -7.50 -12.44
C ALA A 134 3.01 -6.12 -12.64
N LEU A 135 2.57 -5.10 -11.88
CA LEU A 135 3.18 -3.77 -11.90
C LEU A 135 4.64 -3.87 -11.45
N TYR A 136 4.92 -4.49 -10.30
CA TYR A 136 6.27 -4.66 -9.80
C TYR A 136 7.18 -5.42 -10.78
N ALA A 137 6.70 -6.53 -11.36
CA ALA A 137 7.46 -7.31 -12.34
C ALA A 137 7.77 -6.49 -13.61
N SER A 138 6.80 -5.70 -14.10
CA SER A 138 6.99 -4.79 -15.23
C SER A 138 8.07 -3.74 -14.93
N LEU A 139 7.98 -3.09 -13.76
CA LEU A 139 8.97 -2.10 -13.32
C LEU A 139 10.38 -2.74 -13.20
N LYS A 140 10.49 -3.92 -12.58
CA LYS A 140 11.76 -4.67 -12.50
C LYS A 140 12.34 -4.98 -13.88
N ALA A 141 11.50 -5.41 -14.83
CA ALA A 141 11.96 -5.73 -16.18
C ALA A 141 12.51 -4.50 -16.91
N ARG A 142 11.90 -3.31 -16.73
CA ARG A 142 12.41 -2.06 -17.31
C ARG A 142 13.78 -1.69 -16.73
N HIS A 143 13.98 -1.86 -15.43
CA HIS A 143 15.29 -1.61 -14.79
C HIS A 143 16.34 -2.68 -15.13
N GLY A 144 15.93 -3.92 -15.39
CA GLY A 144 16.81 -5.01 -15.81
C GLY A 144 17.18 -4.98 -17.30
N ALA A 145 16.37 -4.35 -18.16
CA ALA A 145 16.64 -4.20 -19.60
C ALA A 145 17.65 -3.07 -19.93
N VAL A 146 18.15 -2.36 -18.92
CA VAL A 146 19.15 -1.27 -19.05
C VAL A 146 20.57 -1.76 -18.71
N GLY A 147 20.78 -3.08 -18.56
CA GLY A 147 22.08 -3.71 -18.31
C GLY A 147 22.69 -4.39 -19.54
#